data_AF-A0A2S7I8C9-F1
#
_entry.id   AF-A0A2S7I8C9-F1
#
_cell.length_a   1.000
_cell.length_b   1.000
_cell.length_c   1.000
_cell.angle_alpha   90.00
_cell.angle_beta   90.00
_cell.angle_gamma   90.00
#
_symmetry.space_group_name_H-M   'P 1'
#
loop_
_entity.id
_entity.type
_entity.pdbx_description
1 polymer ?
#
loop_
_entity_poly.entity_id
_entity_poly.type
_entity_poly.pdbx_seq_one_letter_code
_entity_poly.pdbx_strand_id
1 'polypeptide(L)' 'MDNSTKFSTAFGTVLSIFVNLQAEDILKTIILGFLGGVSSFVATLLVKRLLQMMKKKPKT' A
#
# COMPACT_ATOMS: atom_id res chain seq x y z
N MET A 1 11.40 34.19 6.47
CA MET A 1 10.66 33.34 5.52
C MET A 1 11.55 32.17 5.07
N ASP A 2 12.12 31.35 5.97
CA ASP A 2 13.37 30.64 5.57
C ASP A 2 13.49 29.17 5.95
N ASN A 3 12.54 28.60 6.72
CA ASN A 3 12.64 27.19 7.14
C ASN A 3 11.80 26.24 6.28
N SER A 4 10.63 26.67 5.80
CA SER A 4 9.71 25.80 5.05
C SER A 4 10.20 25.51 3.62
N THR A 5 10.76 26.50 2.92
CA THR A 5 11.30 26.33 1.57
C THR A 5 12.59 25.51 1.57
N LYS A 6 13.48 25.73 2.54
CA LYS A 6 14.71 24.94 2.70
C LYS A 6 14.40 23.49 3.02
N PHE A 7 13.41 23.24 3.88
CA PHE A 7 12.95 21.89 4.16
C PHE A 7 12.33 21.26 2.91
N SER A 8 11.51 21.99 2.15
CA SER A 8 10.90 21.50 0.92
C SER A 8 11.93 21.15 -0.17
N THR A 9 12.95 21.99 -0.38
CA THR A 9 14.02 21.69 -1.35
C THR A 9 14.98 20.63 -0.84
N ALA A 10 15.38 20.65 0.44
CA ALA A 10 16.24 19.60 1.01
C ALA A 10 15.53 18.24 1.01
N PHE A 11 14.24 18.21 1.33
CA PHE A 11 13.40 17.02 1.22
C PHE A 11 13.26 16.58 -0.23
N GLY A 12 13.03 17.51 -1.16
CA GLY A 12 12.99 17.24 -2.60
C GLY A 12 14.29 16.63 -3.12
N THR A 13 15.44 17.15 -2.70
CA THR A 13 16.76 16.66 -3.13
C THR A 13 17.11 15.31 -2.48
N VAL A 14 16.87 15.14 -1.18
CA VAL A 14 17.10 13.86 -0.49
C VAL A 14 16.18 12.77 -1.06
N LEU A 15 14.89 13.09 -1.25
CA LEU A 15 13.94 12.19 -1.88
C LEU A 15 14.35 11.91 -3.33
N SER A 16 14.81 12.91 -4.09
CA SER A 16 15.26 12.68 -5.47
C SER A 16 16.51 11.79 -5.54
N ILE A 17 17.47 11.89 -4.63
CA ILE A 17 18.66 11.02 -4.62
C ILE A 17 18.27 9.60 -4.19
N PHE A 18 17.42 9.48 -3.17
CA PHE A 18 16.93 8.21 -2.66
C PHE A 18 16.05 7.49 -3.69
N VAL A 19 15.14 8.23 -4.32
CA VAL A 19 14.25 7.74 -5.37
C VAL A 19 15.00 7.51 -6.67
N ASN A 20 16.06 8.25 -7.03
CA ASN A 20 16.79 7.98 -8.28
C ASN A 20 17.63 6.69 -8.23
N LEU A 21 18.23 6.35 -7.07
CA LEU A 21 18.92 5.07 -6.88
C LEU A 21 17.95 3.89 -6.71
N GLN A 22 16.73 4.15 -6.24
CA GLN A 22 15.68 3.14 -5.99
C GLN A 22 14.50 3.27 -6.96
N ALA A 23 14.56 4.03 -8.06
CA ALA A 23 13.38 4.35 -8.86
C ALA A 23 12.72 3.08 -9.42
N GLU A 24 13.58 2.13 -9.78
CA GLU A 24 13.16 0.82 -10.23
C GLU A 24 12.53 0.01 -9.09
N ASP A 25 13.11 0.05 -7.89
CA ASP A 25 12.66 -0.71 -6.72
C ASP A 25 11.43 -0.09 -6.05
N ILE A 26 11.27 1.23 -6.05
CA ILE A 26 10.13 1.94 -5.48
C ILE A 26 8.89 1.73 -6.35
N LEU A 27 9.04 1.76 -7.69
CA LEU A 27 7.94 1.43 -8.60
C LEU A 27 7.51 -0.03 -8.41
N LYS A 28 8.49 -0.95 -8.33
CA LYS A 28 8.21 -2.36 -7.99
C LYS A 28 7.54 -2.49 -6.64
N THR A 29 7.95 -1.73 -5.63
CA THR A 29 7.38 -1.76 -4.27
C THR A 29 5.97 -1.20 -4.22
N ILE A 30 5.68 -0.12 -4.95
CA ILE A 30 4.32 0.43 -5.04
C ILE A 30 3.40 -0.57 -5.73
N ILE A 31 3.84 -1.17 -6.84
CA ILE A 31 3.06 -2.18 -7.56
C ILE A 31 2.88 -3.43 -6.69
N LEU A 32 3.95 -3.91 -6.05
CA LEU A 32 3.93 -5.08 -5.17
C LEU A 32 3.06 -4.84 -3.92
N GLY A 33 3.15 -3.64 -3.33
CA GLY A 33 2.33 -3.20 -2.21
C GLY A 33 0.86 -3.03 -2.59
N PHE A 34 0.58 -2.52 -3.79
CA PHE A 34 -0.77 -2.45 -4.32
C PHE A 34 -1.35 -3.85 -4.55
N LEU A 35 -0.57 -4.77 -5.14
CA LEU A 35 -0.97 -6.15 -5.33
C LEU A 35 -1.18 -6.88 -3.99
N GLY A 36 -0.34 -6.59 -3.00
CA GLY A 36 -0.49 -7.04 -1.60
C GLY A 36 -1.75 -6.49 -0.93
N GLY A 37 -2.05 -5.20 -1.12
CA GLY A 37 -3.26 -4.55 -0.61
C GLY A 37 -4.53 -5.11 -1.25
N VAL A 38 -4.54 -5.24 -2.58
CA VAL A 38 -5.66 -5.83 -3.34
C VAL A 38 -5.86 -7.29 -2.94
N SER A 39 -4.80 -8.09 -2.86
CA SER A 39 -4.91 -9.49 -2.45
C SER A 39 -5.40 -9.65 -1.01
N SER A 40 -4.98 -8.78 -0.09
CA SER A 40 -5.48 -8.76 1.29
C SER A 40 -6.98 -8.39 1.36
N PHE A 41 -7.42 -7.46 0.52
CA PHE A 41 -8.84 -7.11 0.41
C PHE A 41 -9.67 -8.27 -0.17
N VAL A 42 -9.18 -8.92 -1.22
CA VAL A 42 -9.82 -10.11 -1.81
C VAL A 42 -9.92 -11.25 -0.79
N ALA A 43 -8.84 -11.53 -0.05
CA ALA A 43 -8.83 -12.52 1.02
C ALA A 43 -9.87 -12.18 2.10
N THR A 44 -9.97 -10.91 2.50
CA THR A 44 -10.97 -10.45 3.47
C THR A 44 -12.40 -10.66 2.98
N LEU A 45 -12.69 -10.37 1.71
CA LEU A 45 -14.00 -10.62 1.12
C LEU A 45 -14.33 -12.12 1.05
N LEU A 46 -13.35 -12.96 0.72
CA LEU A 46 -13.50 -14.41 0.64
C LEU A 46 -13.84 -15.00 2.02
N VAL A 47 -13.12 -14.56 3.06
CA VAL A 47 -13.38 -14.92 4.46
C VAL A 47 -14.77 -14.45 4.89
N LYS A 48 -15.17 -13.20 4.59
CA LYS A 48 -16.53 -12.71 4.88
C LYS A 48 -17.60 -13.58 4.21
N ARG A 49 -17.43 -13.94 2.94
CA ARG A 49 -18.37 -14.83 2.26
C ARG A 49 -18.42 -16.21 2.90
N LEU A 50 -17.28 -16.80 3.24
CA LEU A 50 -17.23 -18.11 3.88
C LEU A 50 -17.92 -18.10 5.24
N LEU A 51 -17.67 -17.07 6.07
CA LEU A 51 -18.39 -16.88 7.33
C LEU A 51 -19.89 -16.66 7.11
N GLN A 52 -20.30 -15.90 6.10
CA GLN A 52 -21.71 -15.73 5.78
C GLN A 52 -22.35 -17.04 5.31
N MET A 53 -21.66 -17.87 4.53
CA MET A 53 -22.13 -19.20 4.13
C MET A 53 -22.25 -20.14 5.33
N MET A 54 -21.29 -20.11 6.26
CA MET A 54 -21.35 -20.89 7.50
C MET A 54 -22.46 -20.41 8.44
N LYS A 55 -22.65 -19.10 8.59
CA LYS A 55 -23.78 -18.52 9.35
C LYS A 55 -25.13 -18.73 8.66
N LYS A 56 -25.14 -18.95 7.34
CA LYS A 56 -26.32 -19.34 6.55
C LYS A 56 -26.57 -20.85 6.55
N LYS A 57 -25.78 -21.69 7.25
CA LYS A 57 -26.27 -23.02 7.61
C LYS A 57 -27.34 -22.81 8.70
N PRO A 58 -28.64 -22.98 8.37
CA PRO A 58 -29.67 -22.94 9.39
C PRO A 58 -29.36 -24.03 10.40
N LYS A 59 -29.57 -23.71 11.68
CA LYS A 59 -29.81 -24.72 12.71
C LYS A 59 -30.85 -25.72 12.17
N THR A 60 -30.42 -26.90 11.77
CA THR A 60 -31.24 -28.11 11.69
C THR A 60 -30.29 -29.28 11.86
#